data_AF-A0A7S1FSW1-F1
#
_entry.id   AF-A0A7S1FSW1-F1
#
_cell.length_a   1.000
_cell.length_b   1.000
_cell.length_c   1.000
_cell.angle_alpha   90.00
_cell.angle_beta   90.00
_cell.angle_gamma   90.00
#
_symmetry.space_group_name_H-M   'P 1'
#
loop_
_entity.id
_entity.type
_entity.pdbx_description
1 polymer ?
#
loop_
_entity_poly.entity_id
_entity_poly.type
_entity_poly.pdbx_seq_one_letter_code
_entity_poly.pdbx_strand_id
1 'polypeptide(L)'
;VQQQEPELEDKKSSLTLKVADGKKKLVELENGILRLLAESSGSLLDDLKLINTLQSSKATSEEVINQLKIAEETKLMIDTAREQYRPAAVRATIAYFVLDDLSKIDPMYQFSLDSYVDLFVKNIDNSR
;
A
#
# COMPACT_ATOMS: atom_id res chain seq x y z
N VAL A 1 -7.14 -11.27 7.51
CA VAL A 1 -6.15 -10.20 7.80
C VAL A 1 -6.77 -9.13 8.68
N GLN A 2 -7.70 -8.29 8.21
CA GLN A 2 -8.31 -7.24 9.05
C GLN A 2 -8.86 -7.72 10.40
N GLN A 3 -9.59 -8.84 10.44
CA GLN A 3 -10.13 -9.40 11.69
C GLN A 3 -9.10 -10.14 12.57
N GLN A 4 -7.97 -10.59 12.00
CA GLN A 4 -7.02 -11.48 12.67
C GLN A 4 -5.74 -10.75 13.11
N GLU A 5 -5.27 -9.80 12.30
CA GLU A 5 -4.10 -8.96 12.55
C GLU A 5 -4.40 -7.52 12.09
N PRO A 6 -5.20 -6.76 12.87
CA PRO A 6 -5.57 -5.38 12.52
C PRO A 6 -4.35 -4.46 12.42
N GLU A 7 -3.37 -4.65 13.30
CA GLU A 7 -2.11 -3.88 13.31
C GLU A 7 -1.34 -4.00 11.98
N LEU A 8 -1.40 -5.16 11.33
CA LEU A 8 -0.73 -5.40 10.05
C LEU A 8 -1.39 -4.59 8.93
N GLU A 9 -2.72 -4.46 8.95
CA GLU A 9 -3.46 -3.68 7.95
C GLU A 9 -3.23 -2.17 8.14
N ASP A 10 -3.23 -1.70 9.39
CA ASP A 10 -2.92 -0.30 9.72
C ASP A 10 -1.49 0.06 9.27
N LYS A 11 -0.54 -0.83 9.54
CA LYS A 11 0.86 -0.67 9.12
C LYS A 11 0.98 -0.62 7.60
N LYS A 12 0.23 -1.45 6.87
CA LYS A 12 0.19 -1.44 5.40
C LYS A 12 -0.40 -0.15 4.85
N SER A 13 -1.50 0.33 5.44
CA SER A 13 -2.16 1.57 5.03
C SER A 13 -1.22 2.77 5.22
N SER A 14 -0.62 2.90 6.41
CA SER A 14 0.38 3.91 6.71
C SER A 14 1.60 3.84 5.77
N LEU A 15 2.09 2.63 5.50
CA LEU A 15 3.22 2.43 4.59
C LEU A 15 2.90 2.86 3.16
N THR A 16 1.69 2.59 2.69
CA THR A 16 1.24 2.99 1.34
C THR A 16 1.20 4.52 1.20
N LEU A 17 0.69 5.22 2.21
CA LEU A 17 0.69 6.69 2.26
C LEU A 17 2.12 7.24 2.26
N LYS A 18 3.00 6.71 3.11
CA LYS A 18 4.41 7.14 3.16
C LYS A 18 5.15 6.94 1.84
N VAL A 19 4.89 5.82 1.14
CA VAL A 19 5.48 5.57 -0.18
C VAL A 19 4.95 6.56 -1.22
N ALA A 20 3.66 6.87 -1.20
CA ALA A 20 3.08 7.86 -2.10
C ALA A 20 3.67 9.26 -1.86
N ASP A 21 3.76 9.69 -0.60
CA ASP A 21 4.34 10.97 -0.22
C ASP A 21 5.83 11.06 -0.58
N GLY A 22 6.60 9.99 -0.33
CA GLY A 22 8.01 9.91 -0.71
C GLY A 22 8.22 10.05 -2.22
N LYS A 23 7.42 9.35 -3.03
CA LYS A 23 7.46 9.46 -4.50
C LYS A 23 7.09 10.86 -4.97
N LYS A 24 6.06 11.46 -4.38
CA LYS A 24 5.66 12.84 -4.69
C LYS A 24 6.80 13.83 -4.39
N LYS A 25 7.44 13.69 -3.23
CA LYS A 25 8.56 14.54 -2.83
C LYS A 25 9.76 14.43 -3.77
N LEU A 26 10.05 13.24 -4.30
CA LEU A 26 11.09 13.06 -5.33
C LEU A 26 10.77 13.83 -6.61
N VAL A 27 9.52 13.74 -7.10
CA VAL A 27 9.08 14.47 -8.30
C VAL A 27 9.12 15.99 -8.06
N GLU A 28 8.73 16.46 -6.88
CA GLU A 28 8.83 17.87 -6.52
C GLU A 28 10.28 18.36 -6.49
N LEU A 29 11.20 17.56 -5.95
CA LEU A 29 12.64 17.85 -5.95
C LEU A 29 13.20 17.91 -7.38
N GLU A 30 12.87 16.95 -8.23
CA GLU A 30 13.30 16.94 -9.64
C GLU A 30 12.79 18.18 -10.40
N ASN A 31 11.50 18.52 -10.26
CA ASN A 31 10.94 19.71 -10.87
C ASN A 31 11.57 21.00 -10.34
N GLY A 32 11.87 21.05 -9.04
CA GLY A 32 12.59 22.17 -8.43
C GLY A 32 13.98 22.36 -9.03
N ILE A 33 14.73 21.26 -9.22
CA ILE A 33 16.05 21.28 -9.86
C ILE A 33 15.95 21.76 -11.32
N LEU A 34 15.01 21.22 -12.10
CA LEU A 34 14.81 21.64 -13.49
C LEU A 34 14.47 23.13 -13.61
N ARG A 35 13.63 23.63 -12.71
CA ARG A 35 13.27 25.05 -12.67
C ARG A 35 14.47 25.93 -12.31
N LEU A 36 15.24 25.55 -11.30
CA LEU A 36 16.45 26.27 -10.90
C LEU A 36 17.50 26.30 -12.03
N LEU A 37 17.65 25.21 -12.77
CA LEU A 37 18.52 25.15 -13.95
C LEU A 37 18.02 26.07 -15.08
N ALA A 38 16.70 26.12 -15.31
CA ALA A 38 16.10 26.96 -16.36
C ALA A 38 16.15 28.46 -16.04
N GLU A 39 16.02 28.84 -14.76
CA GLU A 39 16.11 30.23 -14.28
C GLU A 39 17.56 30.73 -14.23
N SER A 40 18.56 29.84 -14.16
CA SER A 40 19.97 30.23 -14.15
C SER A 40 20.44 30.69 -15.54
N SER A 41 20.44 32.00 -15.77
CA SER A 41 20.85 32.63 -17.04
C SER A 41 22.31 33.13 -17.04
N GLY A 42 23.19 32.54 -16.21
CA GLY A 42 24.59 32.93 -16.01
C GLY A 42 25.52 31.74 -15.78
N SER A 43 26.80 32.00 -15.49
CA SER A 43 27.80 30.97 -15.15
C SER A 43 27.32 30.15 -13.94
N LEU A 44 26.93 28.89 -14.15
CA LEU A 44 26.44 27.98 -13.10
C LEU A 44 27.41 27.81 -11.92
N LEU A 45 28.70 28.08 -12.15
CA LEU A 45 29.75 27.94 -11.14
C LEU A 45 29.77 29.13 -10.15
N ASP A 46 29.23 30.29 -10.54
CA ASP A 46 29.23 31.49 -9.70
C ASP A 46 27.99 31.59 -8.79
N ASP A 47 26.96 30.79 -9.05
CA ASP A 47 25.74 30.77 -8.25
C ASP A 47 25.87 29.81 -7.06
N LEU A 48 26.52 30.29 -6.00
CA LEU A 48 26.68 29.56 -4.73
C LEU A 48 25.33 29.14 -4.12
N LYS A 49 24.23 29.84 -4.40
CA LYS A 49 22.89 29.44 -3.92
C LYS A 49 22.37 28.23 -4.67
N LEU A 50 22.61 28.17 -5.98
CA LEU A 50 22.26 27.01 -6.80
C LEU A 50 23.03 25.76 -6.36
N ILE A 51 24.34 25.87 -6.15
CA ILE A 51 25.20 24.74 -5.71
C ILE A 51 24.74 24.19 -4.35
N ASN A 52 24.49 25.07 -3.37
CA ASN A 52 24.01 24.64 -2.05
C ASN A 52 22.64 23.97 -2.14
N THR A 53 21.72 24.51 -2.94
CA THR A 53 20.37 23.96 -3.11
C THR A 53 20.40 22.59 -3.81
N LEU A 54 21.25 22.41 -4.81
CA LEU A 54 21.49 21.12 -5.48
C LEU A 54 22.08 20.09 -4.51
N GLN A 55 23.04 20.49 -3.67
CA GLN A 55 23.67 19.58 -2.70
C GLN A 55 22.68 19.15 -1.60
N SER A 56 21.87 20.07 -1.07
CA SER A 56 20.79 19.74 -0.13
C SER A 56 19.70 18.88 -0.77
N SER A 57 19.33 19.15 -2.03
CA SER A 57 18.34 18.36 -2.76
C SER A 57 18.83 16.94 -3.04
N LYS A 58 20.11 16.79 -3.40
CA LYS A 58 20.76 15.48 -3.58
C LYS A 58 20.74 14.67 -2.29
N ALA A 59 21.17 15.26 -1.18
CA ALA A 59 21.16 14.58 0.12
C ALA A 59 19.74 14.14 0.52
N THR A 60 18.75 15.03 0.34
CA THR A 60 17.34 14.71 0.62
C THR A 60 16.80 13.60 -0.28
N SER A 61 17.17 13.62 -1.57
CA SER A 61 16.76 12.59 -2.53
C SER A 61 17.34 11.22 -2.19
N GLU A 62 18.63 11.15 -1.85
CA GLU A 62 19.29 9.92 -1.40
C GLU A 62 18.63 9.36 -0.12
N GLU A 63 18.27 10.21 0.83
CA GLU A 63 17.54 9.81 2.04
C GLU A 63 16.16 9.22 1.70
N VAL A 64 15.38 9.89 0.84
CA VAL A 64 14.04 9.43 0.45
C VAL A 64 14.12 8.12 -0.35
N ILE A 65 15.11 7.95 -1.22
CA ILE A 65 15.34 6.70 -1.96
C ILE A 65 15.63 5.54 -0.98
N ASN A 66 16.48 5.77 0.02
CA ASN A 66 16.75 4.75 1.04
C ASN A 66 15.50 4.40 1.84
N GLN A 67 14.70 5.40 2.23
CA GLN A 67 13.43 5.17 2.93
C GLN A 67 12.44 4.38 2.07
N LEU A 68 12.33 4.69 0.77
CA LEU A 68 11.49 3.96 -0.17
C LEU A 68 11.93 2.50 -0.32
N LYS A 69 13.24 2.24 -0.37
CA LYS A 69 13.78 0.88 -0.43
C LYS A 69 13.39 0.05 0.80
N ILE A 70 13.58 0.62 1.99
CA ILE A 70 13.17 -0.03 3.26
C ILE A 70 11.65 -0.27 3.27
N ALA A 71 10.87 0.68 2.74
CA ALA A 71 9.42 0.54 2.64
C ALA A 71 9.00 -0.58 1.67
N GLU A 72 9.71 -0.76 0.55
CA GLU A 72 9.47 -1.87 -0.38
C GLU A 72 9.78 -3.24 0.23
N GLU A 73 10.91 -3.35 0.94
CA GLU A 73 11.25 -4.58 1.68
C GLU A 73 10.20 -4.90 2.75
N THR A 74 9.77 -3.89 3.51
CA THR A 74 8.72 -4.03 4.52
C THR A 74 7.38 -4.42 3.90
N LYS A 75 7.04 -3.87 2.73
CA LYS A 75 5.83 -4.21 1.99
C LYS A 75 5.85 -5.68 1.58
N LEU A 76 6.98 -6.18 1.08
CA LEU A 76 7.12 -7.58 0.69
C LEU A 76 6.92 -8.52 1.89
N MET A 77 7.47 -8.16 3.05
CA MET A 77 7.24 -8.92 4.29
C MET A 77 5.76 -8.96 4.68
N ILE A 78 5.08 -7.81 4.62
CA ILE A 78 3.63 -7.72 4.90
C ILE A 78 2.83 -8.57 3.91
N ASP A 79 3.13 -8.48 2.62
CA ASP A 79 2.43 -9.25 1.60
C ASP A 79 2.65 -10.76 1.80
N THR A 80 3.86 -11.18 2.17
CA THR A 80 4.16 -12.58 2.51
C THR A 80 3.35 -13.09 3.70
N ALA A 81 3.19 -12.28 4.76
CA ALA A 81 2.34 -12.63 5.89
C ALA A 81 0.86 -12.76 5.47
N ARG A 82 0.39 -11.89 4.57
CA ARG A 82 -0.99 -11.93 4.06
C ARG A 82 -1.27 -13.15 3.18
N GLU A 83 -0.28 -13.62 2.44
CA GLU A 83 -0.38 -14.83 1.59
C GLU A 83 -0.74 -16.08 2.40
N GLN A 84 -0.39 -16.15 3.68
CA GLN A 84 -0.77 -17.28 4.55
C GLN A 84 -2.30 -17.44 4.67
N TYR A 85 -3.06 -16.36 4.53
CA TYR A 85 -4.52 -16.37 4.58
C TYR A 85 -5.17 -16.63 3.21
N ARG A 86 -4.41 -16.62 2.10
CA ARG A 86 -4.95 -16.81 0.74
C ARG A 86 -5.67 -18.17 0.58
N PRO A 87 -5.14 -19.31 1.05
CA PRO A 87 -5.85 -20.59 0.92
C PRO A 87 -7.18 -20.62 1.67
N ALA A 88 -7.25 -19.97 2.85
CA ALA A 88 -8.49 -19.86 3.60
C ALA A 88 -9.52 -18.99 2.86
N ALA A 89 -9.08 -17.87 2.27
CA ALA A 89 -9.94 -17.00 1.47
C ALA A 89 -10.50 -17.74 0.25
N VAL A 90 -9.69 -18.53 -0.47
CA VAL A 90 -10.15 -19.34 -1.61
C VAL A 90 -11.24 -20.33 -1.19
N ARG A 91 -11.05 -21.03 -0.07
CA ARG A 91 -12.07 -21.97 0.44
C ARG A 91 -13.36 -21.27 0.82
N ALA A 92 -13.28 -20.10 1.46
CA ALA A 92 -14.46 -19.30 1.79
C ALA A 92 -15.21 -18.87 0.51
N THR A 93 -14.49 -18.38 -0.50
CA THR A 93 -15.08 -18.03 -1.80
C THR A 93 -15.81 -19.20 -2.45
N ILE A 94 -15.20 -20.40 -2.47
CA ILE A 94 -15.85 -21.60 -3.02
C ILE A 94 -17.12 -21.94 -2.25
N ALA A 95 -17.08 -21.89 -0.91
CA ALA A 95 -18.25 -22.17 -0.09
C ALA A 95 -19.41 -21.21 -0.35
N TYR A 96 -19.13 -19.91 -0.55
CA TYR A 96 -20.15 -18.94 -0.92
C TYR A 96 -20.78 -19.25 -2.28
N PHE A 97 -19.98 -19.57 -3.30
CA PHE A 97 -20.53 -19.89 -4.63
C PHE A 97 -21.35 -21.19 -4.64
N VAL A 98 -20.96 -22.19 -3.84
CA VAL A 98 -21.79 -23.39 -3.65
C VAL A 98 -23.13 -23.02 -2.99
N LEU A 99 -23.12 -22.11 -2.02
CA LEU A 99 -24.34 -21.61 -1.37
C LEU A 99 -25.24 -20.84 -2.36
N ASP A 100 -24.65 -19.99 -3.20
CA ASP A 100 -25.35 -19.26 -4.26
C ASP A 100 -25.99 -20.20 -5.29
N ASP A 101 -25.27 -21.26 -5.67
CA ASP A 101 -25.77 -22.28 -6.60
C ASP A 101 -27.00 -23.03 -6.07
N LEU A 102 -27.22 -23.11 -4.75
CA LEU A 102 -28.43 -23.73 -4.18
C LEU A 102 -29.71 -22.98 -4.54
N SER A 103 -29.63 -21.68 -4.80
CA SER A 103 -30.77 -20.88 -5.28
C SER A 103 -31.32 -21.36 -6.63
N LYS A 104 -30.51 -22.09 -7.42
CA LYS A 104 -30.92 -22.69 -8.70
C LYS A 104 -31.83 -23.91 -8.52
N ILE A 105 -31.79 -24.55 -7.35
CA ILE A 105 -32.64 -25.70 -7.01
C ILE A 105 -33.97 -25.21 -6.47
N ASP A 106 -33.93 -24.33 -5.47
CA ASP A 106 -35.12 -23.68 -4.91
C ASP A 106 -34.78 -22.23 -4.52
N PRO A 107 -35.58 -21.23 -4.97
CA PRO A 107 -35.39 -19.83 -4.59
C PRO A 107 -35.37 -19.56 -3.08
N MET A 108 -35.96 -20.42 -2.24
CA MET A 108 -35.89 -20.30 -0.78
C MET A 108 -34.47 -20.44 -0.22
N TYR A 109 -33.53 -21.05 -0.96
CA TYR A 109 -32.12 -21.17 -0.55
C TYR A 109 -31.25 -19.99 -1.00
N GLN A 110 -31.85 -18.87 -1.41
CA GLN A 110 -31.11 -17.67 -1.72
C GLN A 110 -30.66 -16.96 -0.44
N PHE A 111 -29.34 -16.88 -0.23
CA PHE A 111 -28.74 -16.14 0.87
C PHE A 111 -28.04 -14.89 0.34
N SER A 112 -28.06 -13.82 1.14
CA SER A 112 -27.30 -12.61 0.80
C SER A 112 -25.82 -12.81 1.10
N LEU A 113 -24.97 -12.12 0.33
CA LEU A 113 -23.53 -12.05 0.60
C LEU A 113 -23.26 -11.50 2.00
N ASP A 114 -24.02 -10.50 2.44
CA ASP A 114 -23.88 -9.89 3.76
C ASP A 114 -24.08 -10.91 4.88
N SER A 115 -25.13 -11.74 4.79
CA SER A 115 -25.40 -12.81 5.77
C SER A 115 -24.27 -13.85 5.81
N TYR A 116 -23.68 -14.17 4.66
CA TYR A 116 -22.53 -15.08 4.60
C TYR A 116 -21.29 -14.47 5.25
N VAL A 117 -21.00 -13.19 4.97
CA VAL A 117 -19.86 -12.47 5.54
C VAL A 117 -20.00 -12.34 7.05
N ASP A 118 -21.18 -11.95 7.55
CA ASP A 118 -21.46 -11.85 8.99
C ASP A 118 -21.25 -13.19 9.70
N LEU A 119 -21.74 -14.28 9.11
CA LEU A 119 -21.55 -15.62 9.63
C LEU A 119 -20.05 -16.00 9.63
N PHE A 120 -19.33 -15.68 8.56
CA PHE A 120 -17.90 -15.96 8.46
C PHE A 120 -17.09 -15.20 9.52
N VAL A 121 -17.37 -13.91 9.72
CA VAL A 121 -16.76 -13.09 10.77
C VAL A 121 -17.06 -13.66 12.15
N LYS A 122 -18.32 -14.01 12.43
CA LYS A 122 -18.71 -14.61 13.71
C LYS A 122 -17.99 -15.93 13.99
N ASN A 123 -17.76 -16.75 12.96
CA ASN A 123 -16.99 -17.99 13.11
C ASN A 123 -15.51 -17.73 13.39
N ILE A 124 -14.93 -16.68 12.79
CA ILE A 124 -13.56 -16.25 13.08
C ILE A 124 -13.44 -15.82 14.56
N ASP A 125 -14.41 -15.06 15.08
CA ASP A 125 -14.42 -14.63 16.47
C ASP A 125 -14.58 -15.80 17.45
N ASN A 126 -15.45 -16.77 17.12
CA ASN A 126 -15.69 -17.96 17.94
C ASN A 126 -14.54 -18.99 17.88
N SER A 127 -13.69 -18.93 16.85
CA SER A 127 -12.55 -19.83 16.69
C SER A 127 -11.33 -19.43 17.53
N ARG A 128 -11.44 -18.37 18.32
CA ARG A 128 -10.39 -17.79 19.16
C ARG A 128 -10.51 -18.26 20.60
#